data_AF-A0A961WRA4-F1
#
_entry.id   AF-A0A961WRA4-F1
#
_cell.length_a   1.000
_cell.length_b   1.000
_cell.length_c   1.000
_cell.angle_alpha   90.00
_cell.angle_beta   90.00
_cell.angle_gamma   90.00
#
_symmetry.space_group_name_H-M   'P 1'
#
loop_
_entity.id
_entity.type
_entity.pdbx_description
1 polymer ?
#
loop_
_entity_poly.entity_id
_entity_poly.type
_entity_poly.pdbx_seq_one_letter_code
_entity_poly.pdbx_strand_id
1 'polypeptide(L)'
;LAALIGEMDDAPAAVRETGRQEQLRADRKVPIEQIRANPNNPRRQFAEENLADLARSIAEHGIVQPILVRPIRDEDLGGARFEIIAGERRWRAAQKAALHEIPVILREVEDKEALELAIIENVQRADLNPVEEAQGYQQLIDEYDYTQADLGNVIGKSRSHVANT
;
A
#
# COMPACT_ATOMS: atom_id res chain seq x y z
N LEU A 1 42.61 43.89 -17.64
CA LEU A 1 43.26 42.68 -18.18
C LEU A 1 43.21 41.66 -17.05
N ALA A 2 42.20 40.78 -17.01
CA ALA A 2 42.19 39.44 -17.62
C ALA A 2 43.25 38.52 -16.97
N ALA A 3 43.05 37.24 -16.67
CA ALA A 3 41.94 36.30 -16.55
C ALA A 3 42.62 34.92 -16.27
N LEU A 4 41.89 33.92 -15.73
CA LEU A 4 42.12 32.46 -15.89
C LEU A 4 43.35 31.87 -15.14
N ILE A 5 43.36 30.74 -14.43
CA ILE A 5 42.72 29.39 -14.40
C ILE A 5 43.01 28.86 -12.96
N GLY A 6 42.23 28.11 -12.18
CA GLY A 6 41.20 27.07 -12.37
C GLY A 6 41.48 26.08 -11.21
N GLU A 7 40.66 26.01 -10.15
CA GLU A 7 39.43 25.22 -10.01
C GLU A 7 39.66 23.72 -10.30
N MET A 8 39.82 22.94 -9.22
CA MET A 8 39.63 21.49 -9.15
C MET A 8 39.62 21.06 -7.67
N ASP A 9 38.54 21.41 -6.95
CA ASP A 9 38.10 20.63 -5.79
C ASP A 9 37.11 19.60 -6.33
N ASP A 10 37.60 18.38 -6.52
CA ASP A 10 36.80 17.19 -6.86
C ASP A 10 36.04 16.76 -5.60
N ALA A 11 34.98 17.52 -5.28
CA ALA A 11 33.97 17.09 -4.33
C ALA A 11 33.07 16.07 -5.04
N PRO A 12 32.88 14.86 -4.49
CA PRO A 12 32.03 13.86 -5.12
C PRO A 12 30.62 14.44 -5.24
N ALA A 13 30.09 14.38 -6.46
CA ALA A 13 28.77 14.81 -6.84
C ALA A 13 27.76 14.40 -5.77
N ALA A 14 27.20 15.40 -5.09
CA ALA A 14 26.04 15.24 -4.25
C ALA A 14 24.98 14.50 -5.05
N VAL A 15 24.75 13.25 -4.66
CA VAL A 15 23.67 12.41 -5.14
C VAL A 15 22.41 13.25 -5.02
N ARG A 16 21.74 13.43 -6.15
CA ARG A 16 20.47 14.17 -6.26
C ARG A 16 19.39 13.39 -5.51
N GLU A 17 19.41 13.47 -4.19
CA GLU A 17 18.31 13.08 -3.31
C GLU A 17 17.36 14.28 -3.20
N THR A 18 16.63 14.54 -4.26
CA THR A 18 15.50 15.47 -4.21
C THR A 18 14.35 14.82 -4.96
N GLY A 19 13.38 14.30 -4.20
CA GLY A 19 12.04 14.06 -4.75
C GLY A 19 11.33 12.74 -4.45
N ARG A 20 11.80 11.85 -3.56
CA ARG A 20 11.05 10.61 -3.23
C ARG A 20 10.83 10.38 -1.73
N GLN A 21 10.52 11.46 -1.02
CA GLN A 21 9.97 11.42 0.34
C GLN A 21 8.74 12.33 0.46
N GLU A 22 7.79 12.21 -0.46
CA GLU A 22 6.42 12.67 -0.16
C GLU A 22 5.74 11.63 0.72
N GLN A 23 6.08 11.74 2.00
CA GLN A 23 5.13 11.82 3.10
C GLN A 23 4.04 10.73 3.07
N LEU A 24 4.29 9.65 3.80
CA LEU A 24 3.22 8.96 4.54
C LEU A 24 2.53 10.02 5.42
N ARG A 25 1.57 10.75 4.87
CA ARG A 25 0.82 11.74 5.64
C ARG A 25 -0.02 10.98 6.64
N ALA A 26 0.30 11.23 7.91
CA ALA A 26 -0.34 10.65 9.07
C ALA A 26 -1.87 10.63 8.93
N ASP A 27 -2.45 9.49 9.31
CA ASP A 27 -3.87 9.19 9.53
C ASP A 27 -4.83 10.36 9.28
N ARG A 28 -5.27 10.51 8.03
CA ARG A 28 -6.31 11.48 7.68
C ARG A 28 -7.67 10.80 7.84
N LYS A 29 -8.62 11.47 8.51
CA LYS A 29 -10.02 11.03 8.45
C LYS A 29 -10.64 11.48 7.13
N VAL A 30 -11.24 10.53 6.42
CA VAL A 30 -11.89 10.78 5.13
C VAL A 30 -13.33 10.25 5.18
N PRO A 31 -14.31 10.99 4.62
CA PRO A 31 -15.68 10.51 4.51
C PRO A 31 -15.74 9.20 3.72
N ILE A 32 -16.45 8.22 4.27
CA ILE A 32 -16.46 6.86 3.73
C ILE A 32 -17.02 6.78 2.30
N GLU A 33 -17.90 7.73 1.95
CA GLU A 33 -18.50 7.91 0.62
C GLU A 33 -17.48 8.33 -0.46
N GLN A 34 -16.36 8.93 -0.07
CA GLN A 34 -15.31 9.36 -0.99
C GLN A 34 -14.32 8.23 -1.32
N ILE A 35 -14.51 7.05 -0.73
CA ILE A 35 -13.60 5.91 -0.84
C ILE A 35 -14.33 4.78 -1.56
N ARG A 36 -13.70 4.22 -2.59
CA ARG A 36 -14.23 3.06 -3.33
C ARG A 36 -13.36 1.82 -3.18
N ALA A 37 -13.98 0.65 -3.31
CA ALA A 37 -13.26 -0.61 -3.42
C ALA A 37 -12.49 -0.72 -4.74
N ASN A 38 -11.34 -1.40 -4.71
CA ASN A 38 -10.58 -1.71 -5.90
C ASN A 38 -11.31 -2.81 -6.70
N PRO A 39 -11.69 -2.56 -7.97
CA PRO A 39 -12.39 -3.55 -8.80
C PRO A 39 -11.58 -4.83 -9.04
N ASN A 40 -10.24 -4.74 -8.94
CA ASN A 40 -9.30 -5.83 -9.17
C ASN A 40 -8.98 -6.64 -7.91
N ASN A 41 -9.66 -6.41 -6.77
CA ASN A 41 -9.38 -7.19 -5.57
C ASN A 41 -9.79 -8.67 -5.76
N PRO A 42 -8.84 -9.63 -5.68
CA PRO A 42 -9.12 -11.05 -5.89
C PRO A 42 -10.03 -11.63 -4.79
N ARG A 43 -10.02 -11.08 -3.57
CA ARG A 43 -10.86 -11.57 -2.46
C ARG A 43 -12.24 -10.90 -2.49
N ARG A 44 -13.11 -11.34 -3.40
CA ARG A 44 -14.48 -10.79 -3.56
C ARG A 44 -15.50 -11.31 -2.55
N GLN A 45 -15.30 -12.52 -2.04
CA GLN A 45 -16.20 -13.17 -1.09
C GLN A 45 -15.63 -13.07 0.32
N PHE A 46 -16.29 -12.28 1.18
CA PHE A 46 -16.03 -12.28 2.61
C PHE A 46 -17.21 -12.99 3.29
N ALA A 47 -16.91 -13.97 4.14
CA ALA A 47 -17.94 -14.61 4.96
C ALA A 47 -18.63 -13.55 5.80
N GLU A 48 -19.95 -13.45 5.66
CA GLU A 48 -20.75 -12.34 6.17
C GLU A 48 -20.74 -12.26 7.71
N GLU A 49 -20.65 -13.42 8.37
CA GLU A 49 -20.51 -13.57 9.82
C GLU A 49 -19.25 -12.89 10.36
N ASN A 50 -18.10 -13.15 9.72
CA ASN A 50 -16.81 -12.54 10.10
C ASN A 50 -16.78 -11.02 9.90
N LEU A 51 -17.67 -10.48 9.07
CA LEU A 51 -17.77 -9.06 8.81
C LEU A 51 -18.68 -8.36 9.84
N ALA A 52 -19.70 -9.05 10.35
CA ALA A 52 -20.57 -8.54 11.40
C ALA A 52 -19.83 -8.37 12.74
N ASP A 53 -18.98 -9.34 13.11
CA ASP A 53 -18.17 -9.24 14.32
C ASP A 53 -17.14 -8.11 14.25
N LEU A 54 -16.50 -7.94 13.08
CA LEU A 54 -15.59 -6.83 12.84
C LEU A 54 -16.33 -5.48 12.87
N ALA A 55 -17.56 -5.40 12.32
CA ALA A 55 -18.37 -4.19 12.36
C ALA A 55 -18.73 -3.81 13.80
N ARG A 56 -19.09 -4.79 14.64
CA ARG A 56 -19.36 -4.57 16.08
C ARG A 56 -18.12 -4.03 16.80
N SER A 57 -16.97 -4.65 16.58
CA SER A 57 -15.70 -4.21 17.15
C SER A 57 -15.34 -2.77 16.71
N ILE A 58 -15.53 -2.46 15.43
CA ILE A 58 -15.30 -1.11 14.87
C ILE A 58 -16.30 -0.08 15.41
N ALA A 59 -17.55 -0.46 15.67
CA ALA A 59 -18.53 0.44 16.27
C ALA A 59 -18.15 0.83 17.72
N GLU A 60 -17.56 -0.10 18.47
CA GLU A 60 -17.14 0.12 19.86
C GLU A 60 -15.79 0.84 19.98
N HIS A 61 -14.79 0.43 19.18
CA HIS A 61 -13.40 0.85 19.35
C HIS A 61 -12.89 1.74 18.21
N GLY A 62 -13.69 1.93 17.16
CA GLY A 62 -13.25 2.57 15.92
C GLY A 62 -12.30 1.69 15.10
N ILE A 63 -11.76 2.26 14.03
CA ILE A 63 -10.76 1.59 13.20
C ILE A 63 -9.38 1.83 13.81
N VAL A 64 -8.80 0.79 14.41
CA VAL A 64 -7.46 0.85 15.00
C VAL A 64 -6.37 0.93 13.94
N GLN A 65 -6.50 0.15 12.86
CA GLN A 65 -5.52 0.13 11.78
C GLN A 65 -6.07 0.88 10.56
N PRO A 66 -5.45 1.99 10.13
CA PRO A 66 -5.91 2.80 9.01
C PRO A 66 -6.01 2.02 7.70
N ILE A 67 -6.90 2.48 6.81
CA ILE A 67 -7.09 1.91 5.48
C ILE A 67 -6.13 2.59 4.50
N LEU A 68 -5.43 1.81 3.67
CA LEU A 68 -4.49 2.35 2.70
C LEU A 68 -5.25 2.72 1.43
N VAL A 69 -5.15 3.98 1.01
CA VAL A 69 -5.85 4.49 -0.18
C VAL A 69 -4.92 5.28 -1.09
N ARG A 70 -5.25 5.32 -2.38
CA ARG A 70 -4.65 6.24 -3.36
C ARG A 70 -5.67 7.26 -3.84
N PRO A 71 -5.26 8.50 -4.18
CA PRO A 71 -6.13 9.42 -4.88
C PRO A 71 -6.44 8.90 -6.29
N ILE A 72 -7.66 9.10 -6.75
CA ILE A 72 -8.05 8.88 -8.14
C ILE A 72 -8.21 10.21 -8.85
N ARG A 73 -7.71 10.30 -10.09
CA ARG A 73 -7.74 11.52 -10.92
C ARG A 73 -9.05 11.69 -11.69
N ASP A 74 -9.84 10.63 -11.83
CA ASP A 74 -11.10 10.65 -12.55
C ASP A 74 -12.23 11.20 -11.66
N GLU A 75 -12.69 12.41 -11.97
CA GLU A 75 -13.82 13.06 -11.30
C GLU A 75 -15.17 12.41 -11.69
N ASP A 76 -15.20 11.60 -12.76
CA ASP A 76 -16.41 10.96 -13.33
C ASP A 76 -16.88 9.69 -12.58
N LEU A 77 -16.21 9.30 -11.49
CA LEU A 77 -16.48 8.07 -10.74
C LEU A 77 -17.43 8.27 -9.54
N GLY A 78 -18.46 9.10 -9.71
CA GLY A 78 -19.55 9.25 -8.73
C GLY A 78 -19.15 9.95 -7.44
N GLY A 79 -18.18 10.87 -7.47
CA GLY A 79 -17.73 11.64 -6.30
C GLY A 79 -16.72 10.94 -5.40
N ALA A 80 -16.35 9.70 -5.69
CA ALA A 80 -15.23 9.03 -5.04
C ALA A 80 -13.91 9.74 -5.42
N ARG A 81 -13.08 10.04 -4.42
CA ARG A 81 -11.76 10.67 -4.59
C ARG A 81 -10.60 9.75 -4.27
N PHE A 82 -10.90 8.61 -3.65
CA PHE A 82 -9.92 7.65 -3.19
C PHE A 82 -10.30 6.23 -3.54
N GLU A 83 -9.30 5.41 -3.83
CA GLU A 83 -9.45 3.98 -4.06
C GLU A 83 -8.64 3.19 -3.03
N ILE A 84 -9.22 2.11 -2.53
CA ILE A 84 -8.61 1.25 -1.52
C ILE A 84 -7.50 0.41 -2.17
N ILE A 85 -6.28 0.54 -1.65
CA ILE A 85 -5.20 -0.40 -1.95
C ILE A 85 -5.29 -1.61 -1.02
N ALA A 86 -5.45 -1.37 0.29
CA ALA A 86 -5.50 -2.41 1.30
C ALA A 86 -6.47 -2.08 2.44
N GLY A 87 -7.07 -3.11 3.03
CA GLY A 87 -7.99 -2.96 4.16
C GLY A 87 -9.48 -2.96 3.79
N GLU A 88 -9.87 -3.52 2.65
CA GLU A 88 -11.27 -3.52 2.19
C GLU A 88 -12.26 -4.11 3.21
N ARG A 89 -11.87 -5.16 3.96
CA ARG A 89 -12.71 -5.73 5.03
C ARG A 89 -13.05 -4.71 6.11
N ARG A 90 -12.08 -3.87 6.49
CA ARG A 90 -12.26 -2.80 7.48
C ARG A 90 -13.18 -1.71 6.94
N TRP A 91 -13.03 -1.34 5.66
CA TRP A 91 -13.93 -0.38 5.00
C TRP A 91 -15.38 -0.89 4.94
N ARG A 92 -15.59 -2.15 4.53
CA ARG A 92 -16.93 -2.76 4.50
C ARG A 92 -17.55 -2.88 5.90
N ALA A 93 -16.76 -3.29 6.90
CA ALA A 93 -17.22 -3.35 8.28
C ALA A 93 -17.54 -1.96 8.85
N ALA A 94 -16.77 -0.93 8.48
CA ALA A 94 -17.03 0.45 8.86
C ALA A 94 -18.32 1.00 8.23
N GLN A 95 -18.65 0.63 6.99
CA GLN A 95 -19.96 0.92 6.39
C GLN A 95 -21.09 0.25 7.18
N LYS A 96 -20.94 -1.03 7.54
CA LYS A 96 -21.94 -1.73 8.37
C LYS A 96 -22.08 -1.13 9.77
N ALA A 97 -20.99 -0.59 10.32
CA ALA A 97 -20.96 0.13 11.59
C ALA A 97 -21.49 1.59 11.49
N ALA A 98 -21.93 2.03 10.29
CA ALA A 98 -22.42 3.37 10.02
C ALA A 98 -21.45 4.50 10.40
N LEU A 99 -20.14 4.28 10.24
CA LEU A 99 -19.15 5.33 10.42
C LEU A 99 -19.19 6.32 9.26
N HIS A 100 -19.27 7.62 9.56
CA HIS A 100 -19.22 8.67 8.53
C HIS A 100 -17.80 8.91 8.01
N GLU A 101 -16.80 8.80 8.88
CA GLU A 101 -15.40 9.05 8.55
C GLU A 101 -14.50 7.92 9.06
N ILE A 102 -13.47 7.59 8.28
CA ILE A 102 -12.53 6.52 8.59
C ILE A 102 -11.08 7.00 8.47
N PRO A 103 -10.17 6.53 9.33
CA PRO A 103 -8.74 6.82 9.22
C PRO A 103 -8.16 6.14 7.99
N VAL A 104 -7.50 6.93 7.15
CA VAL A 104 -6.81 6.46 5.96
C VAL A 104 -5.36 6.95 5.92
N ILE A 105 -4.52 6.12 5.32
CA ILE A 105 -3.17 6.50 4.90
C ILE A 105 -3.27 6.77 3.40
N LEU A 106 -2.98 8.01 2.99
CA LEU A 106 -2.89 8.37 1.59
C LEU A 106 -1.50 7.99 1.07
N ARG A 107 -1.49 7.30 -0.06
CA ARG A 107 -0.28 7.01 -0.81
C ARG A 107 -0.50 7.47 -2.24
N GLU A 108 0.23 8.51 -2.64
CA GLU A 108 0.25 9.00 -4.01
C GLU A 108 1.15 8.07 -4.82
N VAL A 109 0.53 7.04 -5.40
CA VAL A 109 1.19 6.04 -6.23
C VAL A 109 0.42 5.90 -7.53
N GLU A 110 1.14 5.72 -8.62
CA GLU A 110 0.52 5.46 -9.92
C GLU A 110 -0.17 4.10 -9.94
N ASP A 111 -0.98 3.85 -10.99
CA ASP A 111 -1.80 2.66 -11.05
C ASP A 111 -0.99 1.36 -10.89
N LYS A 112 0.16 1.36 -11.58
CA LYS A 112 1.16 0.31 -11.56
C LYS A 112 1.74 0.13 -10.14
N GLU A 113 2.25 1.19 -9.53
CA GLU A 113 2.89 1.15 -8.20
C GLU A 113 1.91 0.72 -7.08
N ALA A 114 0.62 1.06 -7.18
CA ALA A 114 -0.35 0.61 -6.17
C ALA A 114 -0.63 -0.90 -6.26
N LEU A 115 -0.71 -1.43 -7.49
CA LEU A 115 -0.88 -2.86 -7.73
C LEU A 115 0.37 -3.63 -7.27
N GLU A 116 1.56 -3.08 -7.49
CA GLU A 116 2.83 -3.61 -6.95
C GLU A 116 2.76 -3.75 -5.43
N LEU A 117 2.38 -2.68 -4.72
CA LEU A 117 2.27 -2.67 -3.26
C LEU A 117 1.22 -3.67 -2.75
N ALA A 118 0.11 -3.84 -3.46
CA ALA A 118 -0.91 -4.80 -3.12
C ALA A 118 -0.41 -6.25 -3.26
N ILE A 119 0.37 -6.54 -4.32
CA ILE A 119 0.98 -7.87 -4.51
C ILE A 119 2.02 -8.13 -3.41
N ILE A 120 2.86 -7.14 -3.10
CA ILE A 120 3.88 -7.25 -2.03
C ILE A 120 3.23 -7.54 -0.66
N GLU A 121 2.21 -6.77 -0.27
CA GLU A 121 1.51 -7.00 1.00
C GLU A 121 0.86 -8.39 1.04
N ASN A 122 0.23 -8.80 -0.07
CA ASN A 122 -0.41 -10.11 -0.13
C ASN A 122 0.63 -11.23 -0.01
N VAL A 123 1.77 -11.14 -0.71
CA VAL A 123 2.86 -12.13 -0.65
C VAL A 123 3.52 -12.18 0.74
N GLN A 124 3.58 -11.06 1.47
CA GLN A 124 4.12 -11.01 2.83
C GLN A 124 3.21 -11.65 3.89
N ARG A 125 1.99 -12.08 3.54
CA ARG A 125 1.10 -12.73 4.50
C ARG A 125 1.57 -14.13 4.86
N ALA A 126 1.57 -14.43 6.15
CA ALA A 126 2.03 -15.70 6.70
C ALA A 126 1.12 -16.92 6.36
N ASP A 127 -0.08 -16.68 5.84
CA ASP A 127 -1.10 -17.71 5.56
C ASP A 127 -1.23 -18.09 4.07
N LEU A 128 -0.27 -17.70 3.21
CA LEU A 128 -0.31 -18.09 1.79
C LEU A 128 0.03 -19.56 1.56
N ASN A 129 -0.65 -20.15 0.58
CA ASN A 129 -0.24 -21.45 0.07
C ASN A 129 0.96 -21.29 -0.90
N PRO A 130 1.79 -22.35 -1.10
CA PRO A 130 2.98 -22.26 -1.95
C PRO A 130 2.70 -21.88 -3.42
N VAL A 131 1.50 -22.16 -3.92
CA VAL A 131 1.12 -21.84 -5.31
C VAL A 131 0.77 -20.36 -5.44
N GLU A 132 0.01 -19.81 -4.50
CA GLU A 132 -0.32 -18.38 -4.41
C GLU A 132 0.95 -17.54 -4.21
N GLU A 133 1.88 -18.03 -3.39
CA GLU A 133 3.18 -17.37 -3.16
C GLU A 133 3.99 -17.30 -4.46
N ALA A 134 4.10 -18.42 -5.18
CA ALA A 134 4.79 -18.48 -6.47
C ALA A 134 4.13 -17.60 -7.54
N GLN A 135 2.79 -17.53 -7.57
CA GLN A 135 2.06 -16.66 -8.49
C GLN A 135 2.33 -15.18 -8.21
N GLY A 136 2.35 -14.76 -6.94
CA GLY A 136 2.70 -13.40 -6.56
C GLY A 136 4.14 -13.03 -6.95
N TYR A 137 5.09 -13.95 -6.76
CA TYR A 137 6.48 -13.75 -7.20
C TYR A 137 6.60 -13.61 -8.72
N GLN A 138 5.94 -14.50 -9.46
CA GLN A 138 5.98 -14.47 -10.91
C GLN A 138 5.40 -13.16 -11.44
N GLN A 139 4.32 -12.68 -10.83
CA GLN A 139 3.70 -11.41 -11.19
C GLN A 139 4.62 -10.21 -10.95
N LEU A 140 5.37 -10.20 -9.85
CA LEU A 140 6.37 -9.16 -9.56
C LEU A 140 7.54 -9.18 -10.56
N ILE A 141 7.97 -10.37 -11.01
CA ILE A 141 9.04 -10.50 -12.00
C ILE A 141 8.56 -10.00 -13.37
N ASP A 142 7.39 -10.48 -13.82
CA ASP A 142 6.93 -10.26 -15.19
C ASP A 142 6.37 -8.85 -15.45
N GLU A 143 5.69 -8.26 -14.46
CA GLU A 143 5.02 -6.96 -14.62
C GLU A 143 5.85 -5.79 -14.05
N TYR A 144 6.78 -6.06 -13.13
CA TYR A 144 7.50 -5.04 -12.35
C TYR A 144 9.03 -5.18 -12.38
N ASP A 145 9.57 -6.06 -13.21
CA ASP A 145 11.01 -6.25 -13.43
C ASP A 145 11.79 -6.59 -12.14
N TYR A 146 11.13 -7.19 -11.15
CA TYR A 146 11.83 -7.64 -9.94
C TYR A 146 12.82 -8.74 -10.27
N THR A 147 14.05 -8.60 -9.76
CA THR A 147 14.99 -9.72 -9.78
C THR A 147 14.72 -10.66 -8.61
N GLN A 148 15.23 -11.89 -8.71
CA GLN A 148 15.22 -12.85 -7.60
C GLN A 148 15.90 -12.29 -6.33
N ALA A 149 16.88 -11.39 -6.50
CA ALA A 149 17.55 -10.71 -5.39
C ALA A 149 16.64 -9.65 -4.74
N ASP A 150 15.87 -8.90 -5.53
CA ASP A 150 14.93 -7.90 -5.04
C ASP A 150 13.78 -8.55 -4.28
N LEU A 151 13.25 -9.66 -4.81
CA LEU A 151 12.26 -10.48 -4.11
C LEU A 151 12.78 -10.92 -2.73
N GLY A 152 14.04 -11.35 -2.65
CA GLY A 152 14.70 -11.73 -1.39
C GLY A 152 14.72 -10.63 -0.32
N ASN A 153 14.86 -9.37 -0.74
CA ASN A 153 14.81 -8.22 0.17
C ASN A 153 13.37 -7.87 0.59
N VAL A 154 12.42 -7.95 -0.35
CA VAL A 154 11.00 -7.62 -0.11
C VAL A 154 10.30 -8.64 0.78
N ILE A 155 10.58 -9.94 0.58
CA ILE A 155 9.97 -10.99 1.39
C ILE A 155 10.47 -10.97 2.82
N GLY A 156 11.64 -10.37 3.07
CA GLY A 156 12.09 -10.01 4.40
C GLY A 156 11.90 -11.13 5.43
N LYS A 157 12.03 -12.41 5.03
CA LYS A 157 12.20 -13.53 5.95
C LYS A 157 13.57 -13.33 6.56
N SER A 158 13.61 -12.41 7.52
CA SER A 158 14.80 -11.99 8.21
C SER A 158 15.52 -13.24 8.67
N ARG A 159 16.85 -13.25 8.51
CA ARG A 159 17.76 -14.20 9.16
C ARG A 159 17.39 -14.48 10.63
N SER A 160 16.66 -13.56 11.30
CA SER A 160 16.14 -13.71 12.66
C SER A 160 15.15 -14.86 12.88
N HIS A 161 14.44 -15.38 11.86
CA HIS A 161 13.61 -16.60 12.04
C HIS A 161 14.46 -17.89 12.03
N VAL A 162 15.64 -17.84 11.42
CA VAL A 162 16.60 -18.96 11.35
C VAL A 162 17.53 -18.99 12.58
N ALA A 163 17.62 -17.90 13.36
CA ALA A 163 18.47 -17.82 14.54
C ALA A 163 17.77 -18.21 15.87
N ASN A 164 16.43 -18.29 15.90
CA ASN A 164 15.64 -18.62 17.09
C ASN A 164 14.79 -19.90 16.93
N THR A 165 15.19 -20.79 16.01
CA THR A 165 14.71 -22.19 15.98
C THR A 165 15.88 -23.13 16.23
#